data_AF-A0A971HD63-F1
#
_entry.id   AF-A0A971HD63-F1
#
_cell.length_a   1.000
_cell.length_b   1.000
_cell.length_c   1.000
_cell.angle_alpha   90.00
_cell.angle_beta   90.00
_cell.angle_gamma   90.00
#
_symmetry.space_group_name_H-M   'P 1'
#
loop_
_entity.id
_entity.type
_entity.pdbx_description
1 polymer ?
#
loop_
_entity_poly.entity_id
_entity_poly.type
_entity_poly.pdbx_seq_one_letter_code
_entity_poly.pdbx_strand_id
1 'polypeptide(L)'
;QFTILVGRNSKENDELLRSWVKGNDWWMHTRDVPGPYVFIKSYAQKSIPLETLLDAAHVALWYSKAKQSGKADLYYTQVKYLRRAKGVKKGTVIPTQEKNFFVTLDEKRIERIFSSNGQQ
;
A
#
# COMPACT_ATOMS: atom_id res chain seq x y z
N GLN A 1 -11.22 -13.92 -0.34
CA GLN A 1 -10.67 -12.85 -1.21
C GLN A 1 -9.95 -11.85 -0.32
N PHE A 2 -8.82 -11.28 -0.75
CA PHE A 2 -8.11 -10.26 0.04
C PHE A 2 -8.69 -8.88 -0.25
N THR A 3 -8.91 -8.06 0.78
CA THR A 3 -9.32 -6.66 0.61
C THR A 3 -8.10 -5.75 0.59
N ILE A 4 -8.02 -4.90 -0.44
CA ILE A 4 -7.01 -3.85 -0.57
C ILE A 4 -7.68 -2.51 -0.26
N LEU A 5 -7.11 -1.74 0.66
CA LEU A 5 -7.54 -0.38 1.02
C LEU A 5 -6.46 0.61 0.60
N VAL A 6 -6.86 1.78 0.10
CA VAL A 6 -5.94 2.77 -0.45
C VAL A 6 -6.26 4.13 0.12
N GLY A 7 -5.31 4.72 0.84
CA GLY A 7 -5.37 6.13 1.20
C GLY A 7 -4.63 6.92 0.14
N ARG A 8 -5.31 7.83 -0.55
CA ARG A 8 -4.74 8.57 -1.70
C ARG A 8 -4.16 9.93 -1.30
N ASN A 9 -4.36 10.34 -0.05
CA ASN A 9 -3.84 11.58 0.51
C ASN A 9 -3.53 11.42 2.01
N SER A 10 -2.86 12.40 2.61
CA SER A 10 -2.44 12.33 4.01
C SER A 10 -3.60 12.15 5.00
N LYS A 11 -4.79 12.69 4.71
CA LYS A 11 -5.97 12.56 5.57
C LYS A 11 -6.51 11.14 5.51
N GLU A 12 -6.75 10.60 4.30
CA GLU A 12 -7.20 9.23 4.09
C GLU A 12 -6.20 8.21 4.67
N ASN A 13 -4.89 8.44 4.49
CA ASN A 13 -3.83 7.61 5.05
C ASN A 13 -3.93 7.50 6.57
N ASP A 14 -4.08 8.64 7.26
CA ASP A 14 -4.15 8.67 8.72
C ASP A 14 -5.45 8.03 9.22
N GLU A 15 -6.57 8.22 8.50
CA GLU A 15 -7.86 7.63 8.83
C GLU A 15 -7.86 6.10 8.68
N LEU A 16 -7.39 5.58 7.56
CA LEU A 16 -7.24 4.15 7.34
C LEU A 16 -6.34 3.51 8.39
N LEU A 17 -5.18 4.14 8.65
CA LEU A 17 -4.21 3.67 9.63
C LEU A 17 -4.76 3.63 11.06
N ARG A 18 -5.65 4.57 11.43
CA ARG A 18 -6.22 4.65 12.79
C ARG A 18 -7.41 3.72 12.99
N SER A 19 -8.28 3.62 11.98
CA SER A 19 -9.65 3.14 12.20
C SER A 19 -9.98 1.86 11.43
N TRP A 20 -9.24 1.54 10.37
CA TRP A 20 -9.63 0.47 9.43
C TRP A 20 -8.70 -0.75 9.44
N VAL A 21 -7.46 -0.59 9.89
CA VAL A 21 -6.45 -1.64 9.85
C VAL A 21 -6.03 -2.09 11.24
N LYS A 22 -5.60 -3.35 11.34
CA LYS A 22 -5.13 -4.02 12.55
C LYS A 22 -3.65 -4.35 12.40
N GLY A 23 -2.97 -4.61 13.52
CA GLY A 23 -1.53 -4.83 13.54
C GLY A 23 -1.00 -5.94 12.60
N ASN A 24 -1.80 -6.97 12.31
CA ASN A 24 -1.42 -8.06 11.40
C ASN A 24 -1.79 -7.81 9.93
N ASP A 25 -2.50 -6.72 9.62
CA ASP A 25 -2.69 -6.28 8.25
C ASP A 25 -1.35 -5.80 7.68
N TRP A 26 -1.23 -5.82 6.36
CA TRP A 26 -0.04 -5.37 5.67
C TRP A 26 -0.19 -3.95 5.19
N TRP A 27 0.90 -3.21 5.21
CA TRP A 27 1.01 -1.87 4.68
C TRP A 27 2.14 -1.84 3.65
N MET A 28 1.94 -1.07 2.60
CA MET A 28 2.85 -0.90 1.47
C MET A 28 2.90 0.56 1.05
N HIS A 29 4.09 1.01 0.68
CA HIS A 29 4.35 2.35 0.19
C HIS A 29 5.51 2.36 -0.81
N THR A 30 5.50 3.32 -1.72
CA THR A 30 6.58 3.54 -2.68
C THR A 30 7.81 4.11 -1.99
N ARG A 31 8.98 3.49 -2.19
CA ARG A 31 10.24 3.89 -1.55
C ARG A 31 10.67 5.30 -1.98
N ASP A 32 11.05 6.10 -1.01
CA ASP A 32 11.66 7.45 -1.15
C ASP A 32 10.86 8.50 -1.94
N VAL A 33 9.62 8.18 -2.34
CA VAL A 33 8.74 9.09 -3.09
C VAL A 33 7.39 9.22 -2.41
N PRO A 34 6.78 10.43 -2.41
CA PRO A 34 5.41 10.60 -1.93
C PRO A 34 4.43 9.71 -2.71
N GLY A 35 3.52 9.07 -1.98
CA GLY A 35 2.58 8.11 -2.55
C GLY A 35 1.51 7.67 -1.54
N PRO A 36 0.57 6.84 -1.99
CA PRO A 36 -0.56 6.36 -1.18
C PRO A 36 -0.12 5.39 -0.10
N TYR A 37 -0.88 5.29 1.00
CA TYR A 37 -0.76 4.10 1.86
C TYR A 37 -1.68 3.02 1.32
N VAL A 38 -1.11 1.89 0.92
CA VAL A 38 -1.85 0.73 0.47
C VAL A 38 -1.84 -0.31 1.58
N PHE A 39 -3.01 -0.77 1.99
CA PHE A 39 -3.18 -1.80 3.01
C PHE A 39 -3.80 -3.06 2.42
N ILE A 40 -3.34 -4.22 2.88
CA ILE A 40 -3.92 -5.52 2.54
C ILE A 40 -4.44 -6.15 3.83
N LYS A 41 -5.75 -6.36 3.90
CA LYS A 41 -6.39 -7.01 5.06
C LYS A 41 -5.93 -8.45 5.17
N SER A 42 -5.38 -8.82 6.32
CA SER A 42 -4.93 -10.17 6.60
C SER A 42 -6.11 -11.07 6.96
N TYR A 43 -6.14 -12.28 6.40
CA TYR A 43 -7.13 -13.30 6.73
C TYR A 43 -6.43 -14.50 7.36
N ALA A 44 -6.83 -14.82 8.60
CA ALA A 44 -6.42 -16.05 9.29
C ALA A 44 -4.91 -16.34 9.27
N GLN A 45 -4.07 -15.30 9.44
CA GLN A 45 -2.60 -15.41 9.51
C GLN A 45 -1.94 -16.01 8.26
N LYS A 46 -2.63 -16.01 7.12
CA LYS A 46 -2.06 -16.45 5.83
C LYS A 46 -1.06 -15.42 5.31
N SER A 47 -0.04 -15.92 4.59
CA SER A 47 0.80 -15.10 3.75
C SER A 47 -0.04 -14.43 2.65
N ILE A 48 0.44 -13.29 2.14
CA ILE A 48 -0.20 -12.61 1.02
C ILE A 48 0.11 -13.41 -0.26
N PRO A 49 -0.90 -13.85 -1.05
CA PRO A 49 -0.67 -14.42 -2.36
C PRO A 49 0.06 -13.42 -3.27
N LEU A 50 0.93 -13.92 -4.15
CA LEU A 50 1.71 -13.07 -5.04
C LEU A 50 0.83 -12.12 -5.87
N GLU A 51 -0.31 -12.60 -6.39
CA GLU A 51 -1.22 -11.77 -7.18
C GLU A 51 -1.79 -10.58 -6.40
N THR A 52 -2.18 -10.79 -5.14
CA THR A 52 -2.67 -9.70 -4.26
C THR A 52 -1.55 -8.70 -3.98
N LEU A 53 -0.32 -9.18 -3.76
CA LEU A 53 0.85 -8.33 -3.52
C LEU A 53 1.16 -7.49 -4.76
N LEU A 54 1.12 -8.09 -5.95
CA LEU A 54 1.30 -7.41 -7.23
C LEU A 54 0.22 -6.36 -7.46
N ASP A 55 -1.05 -6.67 -7.19
CA ASP A 55 -2.15 -5.71 -7.35
C ASP A 55 -1.99 -4.51 -6.41
N ALA A 56 -1.64 -4.75 -5.15
CA ALA A 56 -1.34 -3.68 -4.20
C ALA A 56 -0.13 -2.83 -4.65
N ALA A 57 0.93 -3.45 -5.16
CA ALA A 57 2.12 -2.74 -5.64
C ALA A 57 1.84 -1.86 -6.86
N HIS A 58 1.03 -2.35 -7.79
CA HIS A 58 0.61 -1.59 -8.96
C HIS A 58 -0.25 -0.38 -8.57
N VAL A 59 -1.18 -0.57 -7.63
CA VAL A 59 -1.98 0.54 -7.11
C VAL A 59 -1.12 1.57 -6.36
N ALA A 60 -0.15 1.11 -5.57
CA ALA A 60 0.80 1.98 -4.89
C ALA A 60 1.61 2.83 -5.88
N LEU A 61 2.16 2.21 -6.93
CA LEU A 61 2.86 2.91 -7.99
C LEU A 61 1.94 3.88 -8.75
N TRP A 62 0.74 3.44 -9.12
CA TRP A 62 -0.22 4.21 -9.92
C TRP A 62 -0.61 5.55 -9.28
N TYR A 63 -0.81 5.59 -7.97
CA TYR A 63 -1.15 6.83 -7.25
C TYR A 63 0.07 7.56 -6.67
N SER A 64 1.29 7.07 -6.91
CA SER A 64 2.51 7.71 -6.42
C SER A 64 3.05 8.78 -7.38
N LYS A 65 3.99 9.59 -6.89
CA LYS A 65 4.79 10.48 -7.75
C LYS A 65 5.72 9.75 -8.72
N ALA A 66 5.98 8.46 -8.53
CA ALA A 66 6.78 7.63 -9.45
C ALA A 66 5.96 7.05 -10.61
N LYS A 67 4.64 7.34 -10.73
CA LYS A 67 3.83 6.84 -11.84
C LYS A 67 4.46 7.11 -13.21
N GLN A 68 5.00 8.31 -13.41
CA GLN A 68 5.57 8.74 -14.71
C GLN A 68 6.84 7.97 -15.11
N SER A 69 7.61 7.44 -14.15
CA SER A 69 8.76 6.60 -14.49
C SER A 69 8.35 5.18 -14.90
N GLY A 70 7.08 4.79 -14.69
CA GLY A 70 6.56 3.46 -15.00
C GLY A 70 7.17 2.34 -14.16
N LYS A 71 7.99 2.66 -13.16
CA LYS A 71 8.64 1.69 -12.25
C LYS A 71 9.01 2.34 -10.94
N ALA A 72 9.02 1.56 -9.86
CA ALA A 72 9.47 2.00 -8.56
C ALA A 72 9.91 0.84 -7.68
N ASP A 73 10.80 1.14 -6.74
CA ASP A 73 10.96 0.33 -5.54
C ASP A 73 9.83 0.62 -4.55
N LEU A 74 9.33 -0.43 -3.92
CA LEU A 74 8.35 -0.38 -2.87
C LEU A 74 8.87 -1.13 -1.65
N TYR A 75 8.30 -0.81 -0.52
CA TYR A 75 8.52 -1.56 0.70
C TYR A 75 7.19 -1.83 1.38
N TYR A 76 7.13 -2.97 2.05
CA TYR A 76 5.93 -3.41 2.76
C TYR A 76 6.29 -4.11 4.05
N THR A 77 5.44 -3.95 5.06
CA THR A 77 5.57 -4.56 6.38
C THR A 77 4.19 -4.72 7.01
N GLN A 78 4.10 -5.41 8.14
CA GLN A 78 2.85 -5.46 8.90
C GLN A 78 2.63 -4.14 9.66
N VAL A 79 1.37 -3.74 9.83
CA VAL A 79 0.99 -2.47 10.47
C VAL A 79 1.56 -2.34 11.89
N LYS A 80 1.67 -3.45 12.64
CA LYS A 80 2.27 -3.45 13.99
C LYS A 80 3.74 -3.05 14.02
N TYR A 81 4.43 -3.09 12.88
CA TYR A 81 5.82 -2.65 12.74
C TYR A 81 5.94 -1.20 12.25
N LEU A 82 4.81 -0.48 12.12
CA LEU A 82 4.80 0.95 11.84
C LEU A 82 4.88 1.74 13.15
N ARG A 83 5.76 2.74 13.18
CA ARG A 83 5.85 3.71 14.27
C ARG A 83 5.46 5.08 13.77
N ARG A 84 4.69 5.83 14.53
CA ARG A 84 4.40 7.24 14.19
C ARG A 84 5.66 8.07 14.41
N ALA A 85 6.07 8.81 13.38
CA ALA A 85 7.17 9.74 13.50
C ALA A 85 6.75 10.92 14.40
N LYS A 86 7.60 11.27 15.37
CA LYS A 86 7.37 12.42 16.28
C LYS A 86 7.98 13.69 15.66
N GLY A 87 7.34 14.83 15.85
CA GLY A 87 7.86 16.14 15.41
C GLY A 87 7.81 16.40 13.90
N VAL A 88 7.10 15.57 13.13
CA VAL A 88 6.95 15.72 11.67
C VAL A 88 5.47 15.79 11.27
N LYS A 89 5.20 15.98 9.97
CA LYS A 89 3.84 16.06 9.42
C LYS A 89 2.96 14.90 9.90
N LYS A 90 1.78 15.24 10.42
CA LYS A 90 0.78 14.26 10.88
C LYS A 90 0.50 13.22 9.79
N GLY A 91 0.51 11.94 10.19
CA GLY A 91 0.32 10.80 9.30
C GLY A 91 1.62 10.16 8.81
N THR A 92 2.79 10.77 9.05
CA THR A 92 4.09 10.16 8.72
C THR A 92 4.37 8.96 9.63
N VAL A 93 4.72 7.83 9.02
CA VAL A 93 5.11 6.59 9.71
C VAL A 93 6.52 6.19 9.33
N ILE A 94 7.19 5.52 10.27
CA ILE A 94 8.49 4.90 10.09
C ILE A 94 8.25 3.39 10.11
N PRO A 95 8.49 2.69 8.99
CA PRO A 95 8.40 1.23 8.94
C PRO A 95 9.59 0.59 9.67
N THR A 96 9.39 -0.65 10.12
CA THR A 96 10.47 -1.55 10.53
C THR A 96 10.15 -2.96 10.03
N GLN A 97 11.16 -3.84 9.96
CA GLN A 97 11.01 -5.22 9.45
C GLN A 97 10.42 -5.28 8.03
N GLU A 98 10.73 -4.28 7.22
CA GLU A 98 10.22 -4.17 5.88
C GLU A 98 10.89 -5.13 4.91
N LYS A 99 10.13 -5.52 3.90
CA LYS A 99 10.61 -6.23 2.72
C LYS A 99 10.53 -5.30 1.53
N ASN A 100 11.46 -5.46 0.60
CA ASN A 100 11.53 -4.67 -0.62
C ASN A 100 10.87 -5.40 -1.79
N PHE A 101 10.32 -4.63 -2.70
CA PHE A 101 9.62 -5.12 -3.86
C PHE A 101 9.80 -4.13 -5.02
N PHE A 102 10.40 -4.57 -6.12
CA PHE A 102 10.51 -3.75 -7.33
C PHE A 102 9.33 -4.06 -8.26
N VAL A 103 8.72 -3.03 -8.84
CA VAL A 103 7.61 -3.20 -9.79
C VAL A 103 7.81 -2.31 -11.02
N THR A 104 7.43 -2.84 -12.17
CA THR A 104 7.22 -2.07 -13.41
C THR A 104 5.71 -2.09 -13.69
N LEU A 105 5.16 -0.94 -14.06
CA LEU A 105 3.74 -0.72 -14.25
C LEU A 105 3.21 -1.59 -15.41
N ASP A 106 2.31 -2.51 -15.09
CA ASP A 106 1.48 -3.23 -16.05
C ASP A 106 0.12 -2.53 -16.18
N GLU A 107 -0.11 -1.88 -17.33
CA GLU A 107 -1.36 -1.17 -17.62
C GLU A 107 -2.57 -2.10 -17.68
N LYS A 108 -2.42 -3.31 -18.23
CA LYS A 108 -3.52 -4.29 -18.30
C LYS A 108 -3.93 -4.75 -16.90
N ARG A 109 -2.96 -4.90 -16.00
CA ARG A 109 -3.24 -5.20 -14.59
C ARG A 109 -4.00 -4.05 -13.93
N ILE A 110 -3.59 -2.80 -14.17
CA ILE A 110 -4.28 -1.62 -13.65
C ILE A 110 -5.73 -1.54 -14.15
N GLU A 111 -5.95 -1.72 -15.45
CA GLU A 111 -7.28 -1.77 -16.05
C GLU A 111 -8.12 -2.84 -15.34
N ARG A 112 -7.64 -4.09 -15.26
CA ARG A 112 -8.32 -5.18 -14.56
C ARG A 112 -8.70 -4.81 -13.12
N ILE A 113 -7.80 -4.20 -12.36
CA ILE A 113 -8.06 -3.79 -10.97
C ILE A 113 -9.20 -2.76 -10.91
N PHE A 114 -9.19 -1.74 -11.76
CA PHE A 114 -10.20 -0.67 -11.72
C PHE A 114 -11.52 -1.05 -12.39
N SER A 115 -11.52 -1.88 -13.43
CA SER A 115 -12.74 -2.42 -14.05
C SER A 115 -13.51 -3.32 -13.08
N SER A 116 -12.80 -4.06 -12.23
CA SER A 116 -13.41 -4.93 -11.21
C SER A 116 -14.05 -4.16 -10.05
N ASN A 117 -13.60 -2.91 -9.81
CA ASN A 117 -14.12 -2.04 -8.74
C ASN A 117 -15.28 -1.15 -9.19
N GLY A 118 -15.65 -1.19 -10.49
CA GLY A 118 -16.82 -0.47 -11.04
C GLY A 118 -18.17 -1.16 -10.76
N GLN A 119 -18.19 -2.26 -10.01
CA GLN A 119 -19.39 -2.93 -9.54
C GLN A 119 -19.33 -3.15 -8.02
N GLN A 120 -19.39 -2.06 -7.25
CA GLN A 120 -19.82 -2.06 -5.85
C GLN A 120 -20.13 -0.65 -5.36
#